data_AF-A0A5C5RU45-F1
#
_entry.id   AF-A0A5C5RU45-F1
#
_cell.length_a   1.000
_cell.length_b   1.000
_cell.length_c   1.000
_cell.angle_alpha   90.00
_cell.angle_beta   90.00
_cell.angle_gamma   90.00
#
_symmetry.space_group_name_H-M   'P 1'
#
loop_
_entity.id
_entity.type
_entity.pdbx_description
1 polymer ?
#
loop_
_entity_poly.entity_id
_entity_poly.type
_entity_poly.pdbx_seq_one_letter_code
_entity_poly.pdbx_strand_id
1 'polypeptide(L)'
;MQETSPDRPAPDGARLPTDRRTLACVALGGALAAVLTSRISSASAWRAMEFDVRIVGLALLSFVTGALFVLRDRLGDRWFGFLVFGVLAGFSSVGVYGLVSLLAMPPSAGVRFLFAAPVVAGLGIAGGWAIVRRARR
;
A
#
# COMPACT_ATOMS: atom_id res chain seq x y z
N MET A 1 24.26 17.55 39.73
CA MET A 1 22.88 17.97 39.40
C MET A 1 22.95 18.59 38.01
N GLN A 2 22.66 17.79 36.98
CA GLN A 2 22.62 18.26 35.60
C GLN A 2 21.49 17.46 34.95
N GLU A 3 20.48 18.21 34.55
CA GLU A 3 19.13 17.77 34.21
C GLU A 3 19.17 16.83 33.01
N THR A 4 18.65 15.62 33.22
CA THR A 4 18.29 14.70 32.15
C THR A 4 17.29 15.41 31.25
N SER A 5 17.70 15.72 30.01
CA SER A 5 16.82 16.22 28.96
C SER A 5 15.55 15.37 28.93
N PRO A 6 14.35 15.95 28.90
CA PRO A 6 13.13 15.17 28.79
C PRO A 6 13.20 14.40 27.48
N ASP A 7 13.29 13.07 27.57
CA ASP A 7 13.03 12.18 26.47
C ASP A 7 11.72 12.63 25.85
N ARG A 8 11.80 13.26 24.67
CA ARG A 8 10.61 13.47 23.84
C ARG A 8 10.03 12.06 23.67
N PRO A 9 8.78 11.80 24.10
CA PRO A 9 8.15 10.55 23.76
C PRO A 9 8.15 10.51 22.23
N ALA A 10 8.92 9.59 21.65
CA ALA A 10 8.73 9.22 20.27
C ALA A 10 7.22 8.97 20.11
N PRO A 11 6.58 9.45 19.04
CA PRO A 11 5.17 9.17 18.88
C PRO A 11 4.99 7.66 19.01
N ASP A 12 4.18 7.23 19.97
CA ASP A 12 3.81 5.85 20.27
C ASP A 12 2.98 5.25 19.10
N GLY A 13 3.51 5.38 17.88
CA GLY A 13 3.07 4.66 16.70
C GLY A 13 3.73 3.30 16.75
N ALA A 14 3.16 2.41 17.57
CA ALA A 14 3.61 1.04 17.82
C ALA A 14 4.34 0.45 16.61
N ARG A 15 5.64 0.17 16.73
CA ARG A 15 6.36 -0.55 15.68
C ARG A 15 5.70 -1.92 15.49
N LEU A 16 5.61 -2.40 14.25
CA LEU A 16 5.19 -3.77 14.01
C LEU A 16 6.17 -4.73 14.71
N PRO A 17 5.68 -5.77 15.41
CA PRO A 17 6.53 -6.80 15.99
C PRO A 17 7.39 -7.45 14.91
N THR A 18 8.70 -7.58 15.17
CA THR A 18 9.66 -8.22 14.26
C THR A 18 9.88 -9.70 14.61
N ASP A 19 8.94 -10.33 15.30
CA ASP A 19 9.03 -11.74 15.63
C ASP A 19 8.92 -12.62 14.37
N ARG A 20 9.50 -13.83 14.43
CA ARG A 20 9.55 -14.75 13.29
C ARG A 20 8.17 -15.06 12.69
N ARG A 21 7.11 -15.07 13.49
CA ARG A 21 5.75 -15.35 13.00
C ARG A 21 5.22 -14.17 12.20
N THR A 22 5.40 -12.95 12.69
CA THR A 22 5.00 -11.74 11.96
C THR A 22 5.76 -11.59 10.64
N LEU A 23 7.07 -11.85 10.63
CA LEU A 23 7.88 -11.87 9.40
C LEU A 23 7.42 -12.96 8.43
N ALA A 24 7.12 -14.17 8.90
CA ALA A 24 6.59 -15.25 8.07
C ALA A 24 5.22 -14.88 7.48
N CYS A 25 4.34 -14.25 8.25
CA CYS A 25 3.06 -13.74 7.75
C CYS A 25 3.27 -12.69 6.65
N VAL A 26 4.15 -11.69 6.85
CA VAL A 26 4.45 -10.69 5.82
C VAL A 26 5.00 -11.36 4.55
N ALA A 27 5.94 -12.30 4.70
CA ALA A 27 6.51 -13.04 3.57
C ALA A 27 5.46 -13.86 2.80
N LEU A 28 4.54 -14.53 3.51
CA LEU A 28 3.42 -15.26 2.89
C LEU A 28 2.48 -14.31 2.14
N GLY A 29 2.16 -13.16 2.71
CA GLY A 29 1.35 -12.13 2.04
C GLY A 29 2.02 -11.61 0.78
N GLY A 30 3.34 -11.36 0.84
CA GLY A 30 4.13 -10.95 -0.31
C GLY A 30 4.19 -12.02 -1.40
N ALA A 31 4.40 -13.28 -1.03
CA ALA A 31 4.39 -14.41 -1.98
C ALA A 31 3.03 -14.57 -2.66
N LEU A 32 1.93 -14.46 -1.90
CA LEU A 32 0.57 -14.50 -2.43
C LEU A 32 0.34 -13.36 -3.43
N ALA A 33 0.68 -12.13 -3.05
CA ALA A 33 0.56 -10.96 -3.91
C ALA A 33 1.40 -11.10 -5.18
N ALA A 34 2.62 -11.63 -5.09
CA ALA A 34 3.48 -11.87 -6.25
C ALA A 34 2.85 -12.86 -7.24
N VAL A 35 2.31 -13.98 -6.74
CA VAL A 35 1.62 -14.98 -7.57
C VAL A 35 0.38 -14.37 -8.23
N LEU A 36 -0.46 -13.68 -7.48
CA LEU A 36 -1.67 -13.04 -8.01
C LEU A 36 -1.33 -11.96 -9.04
N THR A 37 -0.34 -11.11 -8.75
CA THR A 37 0.09 -10.06 -9.66
C THR A 37 0.68 -10.64 -10.95
N SER A 38 1.44 -11.74 -10.86
CA SER A 38 1.93 -12.46 -12.05
C SER A 38 0.77 -13.01 -12.90
N ARG A 39 -0.25 -13.59 -12.28
CA ARG A 39 -1.46 -14.08 -12.97
C ARG A 39 -2.26 -12.94 -13.61
N ILE A 40 -2.44 -11.82 -12.90
CA ILE A 40 -3.17 -10.65 -13.42
C ILE A 40 -2.40 -10.01 -14.57
N SER A 41 -1.09 -9.82 -14.43
CA SER A 41 -0.24 -9.20 -15.46
C SER A 41 -0.13 -10.02 -16.74
N SER A 42 -0.29 -11.35 -16.65
CA SER A 42 -0.30 -12.24 -17.81
C SER A 42 -1.66 -12.30 -18.52
N ALA A 43 -2.75 -11.80 -17.90
CA ALA A 43 -4.05 -11.73 -18.53
C ALA A 43 -4.08 -10.65 -19.63
N SER A 44 -4.61 -11.00 -20.81
CA SER A 44 -4.74 -10.08 -21.95
C SER A 44 -5.57 -8.84 -21.62
N ALA A 45 -6.60 -9.00 -20.79
CA ALA A 45 -7.43 -7.91 -20.30
C ALA A 45 -6.63 -6.84 -19.54
N TRP A 46 -5.62 -7.22 -18.75
CA TRP A 46 -4.79 -6.28 -18.00
C TRP A 46 -3.87 -5.45 -18.91
N ARG A 47 -3.35 -6.06 -19.98
CA ARG A 47 -2.54 -5.33 -20.97
C ARG A 47 -3.35 -4.33 -21.77
N ALA A 48 -4.63 -4.64 -22.01
CA ALA A 48 -5.58 -3.77 -22.70
C ALA A 48 -6.18 -2.67 -21.81
N MET A 49 -5.97 -2.73 -20.49
CA MET A 49 -6.47 -1.69 -19.57
C MET A 49 -5.76 -0.36 -19.78
N GLU A 50 -6.58 0.65 -20.01
CA GLU A 50 -6.17 2.04 -20.18
C GLU A 50 -5.55 2.62 -18.90
N PHE A 51 -4.82 3.73 -19.07
CA PHE A 51 -4.16 4.48 -18.01
C PHE A 51 -5.10 4.79 -16.83
N ASP A 52 -6.35 5.16 -17.10
CA ASP A 52 -7.33 5.55 -16.08
C ASP A 52 -7.69 4.38 -15.16
N VAL A 53 -7.81 3.17 -15.69
CA VAL A 53 -8.13 1.97 -14.90
C VAL A 53 -6.99 1.64 -13.92
N ARG A 54 -5.74 1.89 -14.32
CA ARG A 54 -4.56 1.71 -13.45
C ARG A 54 -4.55 2.74 -12.32
N ILE A 55 -4.91 3.98 -12.60
CA ILE A 55 -5.05 5.04 -11.60
C ILE A 55 -6.17 4.71 -10.60
N VAL A 56 -7.31 4.19 -11.06
CA VAL A 56 -8.40 3.72 -10.19
C VAL A 56 -7.93 2.57 -9.29
N GLY A 57 -7.18 1.61 -9.84
CA GLY A 57 -6.59 0.52 -9.05
C GLY A 57 -5.67 1.03 -7.95
N LEU A 58 -4.80 2.00 -8.27
CA LEU A 58 -3.92 2.65 -7.29
C LEU A 58 -4.71 3.41 -6.21
N ALA A 59 -5.75 4.15 -6.61
CA ALA A 59 -6.63 4.88 -5.70
C ALA A 59 -7.30 3.92 -4.71
N LEU A 60 -7.83 2.80 -5.20
CA LEU A 60 -8.49 1.79 -4.38
C LEU A 60 -7.52 1.13 -3.39
N LEU A 61 -6.34 0.70 -3.85
CA LEU A 61 -5.32 0.12 -2.97
C LEU A 61 -4.89 1.11 -1.88
N SER A 62 -4.70 2.38 -2.25
CA SER A 62 -4.31 3.45 -1.35
C SER A 62 -5.42 3.76 -0.33
N PHE A 63 -6.68 3.75 -0.76
CA PHE A 63 -7.84 3.87 0.11
C PHE A 63 -7.92 2.75 1.14
N VAL A 64 -7.80 1.50 0.69
CA VAL A 64 -7.80 0.33 1.59
C VAL A 64 -6.62 0.40 2.56
N THR A 65 -5.44 0.84 2.10
CA THR A 65 -4.28 1.07 2.96
C THR A 65 -4.62 2.04 4.09
N GLY A 66 -5.14 3.23 3.76
CA GLY A 66 -5.55 4.23 4.76
C GLY A 66 -6.59 3.72 5.75
N ALA A 67 -7.57 2.95 5.27
CA ALA A 67 -8.58 2.29 6.10
C ALA A 67 -7.94 1.30 7.10
N LEU A 68 -7.04 0.44 6.64
CA LEU A 68 -6.37 -0.57 7.48
C LEU A 68 -5.49 0.07 8.56
N PHE A 69 -4.87 1.22 8.29
CA PHE A 69 -4.12 1.96 9.32
C PHE A 69 -5.02 2.41 10.48
N VAL A 70 -6.27 2.79 10.21
CA VAL A 70 -7.25 3.12 11.28
C VAL A 70 -7.74 1.86 11.99
N LEU A 71 -7.85 0.74 11.28
CA LEU A 71 -8.36 -0.53 11.81
C LEU A 71 -7.29 -1.40 12.50
N ARG A 72 -6.03 -0.95 12.55
CA ARG A 72 -4.90 -1.73 13.06
C ARG A 72 -5.15 -2.30 14.46
N ASP A 73 -5.72 -1.49 15.34
CA ASP A 73 -6.07 -1.84 16.72
C ASP A 73 -7.03 -3.03 16.82
N ARG A 74 -7.97 -3.16 15.86
CA ARG A 74 -8.95 -4.25 15.79
C ARG A 74 -8.41 -5.50 15.08
N LEU A 75 -7.56 -5.30 14.08
CA LEU A 75 -7.01 -6.39 13.24
C LEU A 75 -5.90 -7.16 13.97
N GLY A 76 -5.17 -6.48 14.84
CA GLY A 76 -3.95 -7.00 15.45
C GLY A 76 -2.75 -6.92 14.51
N ASP A 77 -1.55 -6.83 15.08
CA ASP A 77 -0.33 -6.52 14.34
C ASP A 77 0.03 -7.54 13.26
N ARG A 78 -0.29 -8.83 13.46
CA ARG A 78 0.03 -9.90 12.50
C ARG A 78 -0.78 -9.79 11.21
N TRP A 79 -2.08 -9.60 11.34
CA TRP A 79 -2.97 -9.43 10.18
C TRP A 79 -2.73 -8.08 9.50
N PHE A 80 -2.47 -7.04 10.28
CA PHE A 80 -2.06 -5.74 9.74
C PHE A 80 -0.76 -5.87 8.92
N GLY A 81 0.26 -6.54 9.46
CA GLY A 81 1.51 -6.85 8.77
C GLY A 81 1.28 -7.64 7.47
N PHE A 82 0.53 -8.74 7.54
CA PHE A 82 0.16 -9.55 6.38
C PHE A 82 -0.53 -8.73 5.30
N LEU A 83 -1.58 -7.97 5.65
CA LEU A 83 -2.40 -7.23 4.70
C LEU A 83 -1.68 -6.02 4.11
N VAL A 84 -1.04 -5.20 4.93
CA VAL A 84 -0.42 -3.94 4.46
C VAL A 84 0.96 -4.19 3.86
N PHE A 85 1.85 -4.87 4.59
CA PHE A 85 3.25 -5.03 4.18
C PHE A 85 3.50 -6.28 3.35
N GLY A 86 2.65 -7.31 3.47
CA GLY A 86 2.70 -8.47 2.58
C GLY A 86 1.89 -8.23 1.32
N VAL A 87 0.57 -8.15 1.46
CA VAL A 87 -0.37 -8.16 0.34
C VAL A 87 -0.38 -6.83 -0.41
N LEU A 88 -0.76 -5.73 0.24
CA LEU A 88 -0.93 -4.43 -0.41
C LEU A 88 0.40 -3.89 -0.95
N ALA A 89 1.49 -4.00 -0.19
CA ALA A 89 2.83 -3.64 -0.67
C ALA A 89 3.27 -4.47 -1.89
N GLY A 90 2.91 -5.77 -1.92
CA GLY A 90 3.17 -6.64 -3.07
C GLY A 90 2.40 -6.18 -4.31
N PHE A 91 1.12 -5.83 -4.16
CA PHE A 91 0.30 -5.27 -5.24
C PHE A 91 0.73 -3.87 -5.68
N SER A 92 1.21 -3.04 -4.74
CA SER A 92 1.67 -1.68 -5.01
C SER A 92 3.12 -1.64 -5.48
N SER A 93 3.81 -2.78 -5.59
CA SER A 93 5.20 -2.83 -6.02
C SER A 93 5.33 -2.14 -7.38
N VAL A 94 5.94 -0.96 -7.31
CA VAL A 94 6.21 -0.04 -8.41
C VAL A 94 6.97 -0.74 -9.55
N GLY A 95 7.61 -1.89 -9.29
CA GLY A 95 8.24 -2.72 -10.32
C GLY A 95 7.28 -3.21 -11.40
N VAL A 96 6.04 -3.58 -11.06
CA VAL A 96 5.07 -4.09 -12.05
C VAL A 96 4.41 -2.96 -12.82
N TYR A 97 3.99 -1.90 -12.13
CA TYR A 97 3.41 -0.71 -12.79
C TYR A 97 4.46 0.07 -13.57
N GLY A 98 5.70 0.15 -13.09
CA GLY A 98 6.81 0.84 -13.73
C GLY A 98 7.29 0.12 -14.99
N LEU A 99 7.60 -1.18 -14.93
CA LEU A 99 8.04 -1.90 -16.14
C LEU A 99 6.93 -2.03 -17.19
N VAL A 100 5.69 -2.36 -16.77
CA VAL A 100 4.59 -2.60 -17.72
C VAL A 100 4.05 -1.28 -18.31
N SER A 101 4.17 -0.16 -17.60
CA SER A 101 3.78 1.15 -18.16
C SER A 101 4.88 1.77 -19.02
N LEU A 102 6.17 1.49 -18.76
CA LEU A 102 7.27 2.02 -19.59
C LEU A 102 7.47 1.26 -20.91
N LEU A 103 7.13 -0.03 -20.98
CA LEU A 103 7.36 -0.84 -22.19
C LEU A 103 6.25 -0.75 -23.25
N ALA A 104 5.06 -0.27 -22.89
CA ALA A 104 3.88 -0.32 -23.79
C ALA A 104 3.09 0.99 -23.90
N MET A 105 3.47 2.06 -23.20
CA MET A 105 2.75 3.34 -23.27
C MET A 105 3.60 4.45 -23.91
N PRO A 106 2.95 5.42 -24.59
CA PRO A 106 3.65 6.61 -25.05
C PRO A 106 4.31 7.34 -23.87
N PRO A 107 5.51 7.93 -24.04
CA PRO A 107 6.27 8.56 -22.96
C PRO A 107 5.48 9.60 -22.14
N SER A 108 4.55 10.31 -22.78
CA SER A 108 3.66 11.28 -22.16
C SER A 108 2.73 10.67 -21.10
N ALA A 109 2.27 9.42 -21.30
CA ALA A 109 1.47 8.70 -20.31
C ALA A 109 2.30 8.27 -19.10
N GLY A 110 3.57 7.88 -19.32
CA GLY A 110 4.51 7.57 -18.24
C GLY A 110 4.79 8.76 -17.34
N VAL A 111 5.02 9.95 -17.93
CA VAL A 111 5.22 11.20 -17.18
C VAL A 111 3.95 11.57 -16.38
N ARG A 112 2.77 11.49 -17.01
CA ARG A 112 1.49 11.73 -16.31
C ARG A 112 1.29 10.77 -15.14
N PHE A 113 1.68 9.50 -15.28
CA PHE A 113 1.63 8.53 -14.18
C PHE A 113 2.49 8.97 -13.00
N LEU A 114 3.73 9.40 -13.28
CA LEU A 114 4.70 9.76 -12.25
C LEU A 114 4.21 10.91 -11.36
N PHE A 115 3.46 11.86 -11.94
CA PHE A 115 2.87 12.96 -11.19
C PHE A 115 1.50 12.62 -10.58
N ALA A 116 0.65 11.89 -11.29
CA ALA A 116 -0.68 11.54 -10.81
C ALA A 116 -0.64 10.51 -9.67
N ALA A 117 0.25 9.52 -9.75
CA ALA A 117 0.28 8.40 -8.81
C ALA A 117 0.51 8.82 -7.35
N PRO A 118 1.48 9.70 -7.00
CA PRO A 118 1.64 10.16 -5.62
C PRO A 118 0.43 10.92 -5.08
N VAL A 119 -0.17 11.77 -5.93
CA VAL A 119 -1.35 12.58 -5.55
C VAL A 119 -2.55 11.66 -5.29
N VAL A 120 -2.83 10.76 -6.21
CA VAL A 120 -3.92 9.79 -6.10
C VAL A 120 -3.72 8.87 -4.89
N ALA A 121 -2.49 8.41 -4.66
CA ALA A 121 -2.18 7.59 -3.50
C ALA A 121 -2.39 8.35 -2.19
N GLY A 122 -1.91 9.59 -2.11
CA GLY A 122 -2.09 10.45 -0.94
C GLY A 122 -3.57 10.72 -0.64
N LEU A 123 -4.36 11.08 -1.66
CA LEU A 123 -5.80 11.30 -1.53
C LEU A 123 -6.54 10.02 -1.15
N GLY A 124 -6.18 8.89 -1.74
CA GLY A 124 -6.74 7.59 -1.40
C GLY A 124 -6.52 7.26 0.08
N ILE A 125 -5.27 7.32 0.55
CA ILE A 125 -4.92 7.05 1.95
C ILE A 125 -5.69 8.00 2.89
N ALA A 126 -5.68 9.30 2.60
CA ALA A 126 -6.39 10.29 3.41
C ALA A 126 -7.90 10.03 3.44
N GLY A 127 -8.50 9.67 2.30
CA GLY A 127 -9.91 9.32 2.18
C GLY A 127 -10.28 8.07 2.98
N GLY A 128 -9.51 6.99 2.84
CA GLY A 128 -9.73 5.75 3.58
C GLY A 128 -9.64 5.96 5.09
N TRP A 129 -8.63 6.72 5.51
CA TRP A 129 -8.46 7.10 6.90
C TRP A 129 -9.64 7.94 7.42
N ALA A 130 -10.05 8.98 6.68
CA ALA A 130 -11.10 9.90 7.09
C ALA A 130 -12.47 9.22 7.20
N ILE A 131 -12.82 8.37 6.22
CA ILE A 131 -14.11 7.66 6.20
C ILE A 131 -14.19 6.67 7.36
N VAL A 132 -13.18 5.83 7.57
CA VAL A 132 -13.21 4.85 8.67
C VAL A 132 -13.17 5.55 10.03
N ARG A 133 -12.39 6.63 10.16
CA ARG A 133 -12.35 7.41 11.40
C ARG A 133 -13.71 8.04 11.71
N ARG A 134 -14.42 8.53 10.68
CA ARG A 134 -15.77 9.08 10.84
C ARG A 134 -16.79 8.01 11.21
N ALA A 135 -16.74 6.84 10.58
CA ALA A 135 -17.65 5.73 10.87
C ALA A 135 -17.47 5.12 12.27
N ARG A 136 -16.31 5.36 12.92
CA ARG A 136 -16.03 4.93 14.29
C ARG A 136 -16.51 5.91 15.37
N ARG A 137 -16.86 7.14 15.01
CA ARG A 137 -17.39 8.16 15.94
C ARG A 137 -18.90 8.06 16.01
#